data_AF-A0A1H3XPS2-F1
#
_entry.id   AF-A0A1H3XPS2-F1
#
_cell.length_a   1.000
_cell.length_b   1.000
_cell.length_c   1.000
_cell.angle_alpha   90.00
_cell.angle_beta   90.00
_cell.angle_gamma   90.00
#
_symmetry.space_group_name_H-M   'P 1'
#
loop_
_entity.id
_entity.type
_entity.pdbx_description
1 polymer ?
#
loop_
_entity_poly.entity_id
_entity_poly.type
_entity_poly.pdbx_seq_one_letter_code
_entity_poly.pdbx_strand_id
1 'polypeptide(L)'
;MNEVRRQMIVYEREGHLLKWYDRMIPPGEQWKDTIDIRLKNAKIILLFLSPHFIESRYCYEIEGKQALEKNANGEAIVIPVILRPCAWTASPYGKLQALPTDGKPISTWHDIDLASLGVAESIFKIVKELKINDFKNKKSF
;
A
#
# COMPACT_ATOMS: atom_id res chain seq x y z
N MET A 1 6.27 -6.03 -6.28
CA MET A 1 6.28 -5.77 -4.83
C MET A 1 7.69 -5.46 -4.35
N ASN A 2 8.67 -6.36 -4.55
CA ASN A 2 10.04 -6.16 -4.05
C ASN A 2 10.73 -4.90 -4.60
N GLU A 3 10.62 -4.61 -5.89
CA GLU A 3 11.24 -3.40 -6.47
C GLU A 3 10.73 -2.11 -5.82
N VAL A 4 9.41 -1.94 -5.74
CA VAL A 4 8.79 -0.79 -5.04
C VAL A 4 9.28 -0.66 -3.61
N ARG A 5 9.34 -1.77 -2.85
CA ARG A 5 9.84 -1.77 -1.46
C ARG A 5 11.31 -1.42 -1.35
N ARG A 6 12.13 -1.84 -2.32
CA ARG A 6 13.56 -1.50 -2.38
C ARG A 6 13.74 0.00 -2.57
N GLN A 7 12.95 0.62 -3.45
CA GLN A 7 12.99 2.06 -3.70
C GLN A 7 12.55 2.91 -2.49
N MET A 8 11.86 2.32 -1.51
CA MET A 8 11.50 2.99 -0.25
C MET A 8 12.58 2.96 0.83
N ILE A 9 13.70 2.25 0.63
CA ILE A 9 14.68 1.99 1.71
C ILE A 9 15.33 3.27 2.26
N VAL A 10 15.54 4.28 1.41
CA VAL A 10 16.12 5.56 1.84
C VAL A 10 15.17 6.26 2.81
N TYR A 11 13.87 6.31 2.49
CA TYR A 11 12.88 6.94 3.37
C TYR A 11 12.72 6.22 4.71
N GLU A 12 12.91 4.90 4.73
CA GLU A 12 12.92 4.13 5.98
C GLU A 12 14.17 4.41 6.82
N ARG A 13 15.35 4.46 6.20
CA ARG A 13 16.63 4.77 6.89
C ARG A 13 16.62 6.17 7.50
N GLU A 14 16.00 7.13 6.82
CA GLU A 14 15.79 8.50 7.32
C GLU A 14 14.64 8.61 8.35
N GLY A 15 14.07 7.47 8.79
CA GLY A 15 13.00 7.43 9.79
C GLY A 15 11.69 8.06 9.31
N HIS A 16 11.49 8.22 8.01
CA HIS A 16 10.27 8.83 7.50
C HIS A 16 9.07 7.89 7.50
N LEU A 17 9.30 6.61 7.26
CA LEU A 17 8.26 5.58 7.24
C LEU A 17 8.77 4.29 7.88
N LEU A 18 7.84 3.48 8.37
CA LEU A 18 8.08 2.10 8.78
C LEU A 18 7.23 1.20 7.88
N LYS A 19 7.85 0.25 7.19
CA LYS A 19 7.14 -0.69 6.31
C LYS A 19 6.91 -2.02 7.01
N TRP A 20 5.78 -2.65 6.69
CA TRP A 20 5.46 -4.00 7.15
C TRP A 20 4.78 -4.79 6.02
N TYR A 21 4.95 -6.11 6.01
CA TYR A 21 4.36 -7.03 5.04
C TYR A 21 4.36 -8.45 5.60
N ASP A 22 3.46 -9.29 5.10
CA ASP A 22 3.21 -10.68 5.51
C ASP A 22 4.48 -11.55 5.68
N ARG A 23 5.47 -11.45 4.79
CA ARG A 23 6.70 -12.25 4.89
C ARG A 23 7.63 -11.83 6.04
N MET A 24 7.26 -10.83 6.84
CA MET A 24 7.93 -10.50 8.10
C MET A 24 7.40 -11.30 9.28
N ILE A 25 6.32 -12.06 9.11
CA ILE A 25 5.76 -12.92 10.16
C ILE A 25 6.71 -14.10 10.38
N PRO A 26 7.25 -14.30 11.59
CA PRO A 26 8.09 -15.43 11.93
C PRO A 26 7.38 -16.77 11.70
N PRO A 27 8.11 -17.83 11.28
CA PRO A 27 7.56 -19.17 11.21
C PRO A 27 6.98 -19.61 12.57
N GLY A 28 5.75 -20.11 12.57
CA GLY A 28 5.05 -20.57 13.78
C GLY A 28 4.16 -19.53 14.45
N GLU A 29 4.17 -18.27 14.02
CA GLU A 29 3.19 -17.27 14.50
C GLU A 29 1.82 -17.42 13.80
N GLN A 30 0.77 -17.04 14.53
CA GLN A 30 -0.58 -16.95 13.98
C GLN A 30 -0.68 -15.75 13.03
N TRP A 31 -0.41 -16.03 11.76
CA TRP A 31 -0.25 -15.03 10.71
C TRP A 31 -1.44 -14.07 10.56
N LYS A 32 -2.67 -14.58 10.71
CA LYS A 32 -3.91 -13.80 10.55
C LYS A 32 -4.00 -12.66 11.56
N ASP A 33 -3.82 -12.96 12.83
CA ASP A 33 -3.94 -12.00 13.93
C ASP A 33 -2.87 -10.91 13.79
N THR A 34 -1.66 -11.29 13.39
CA THR A 34 -0.57 -10.34 13.14
C THR A 34 -0.92 -9.40 11.98
N ILE A 35 -1.51 -9.89 10.90
CA ILE A 35 -1.94 -9.03 9.79
C ILE A 35 -3.07 -8.09 10.23
N ASP A 36 -4.10 -8.60 10.90
CA ASP A 36 -5.24 -7.79 11.37
C ASP A 36 -4.76 -6.63 12.27
N ILE A 37 -3.82 -6.88 13.18
CA ILE A 37 -3.21 -5.85 14.04
C ILE A 37 -2.47 -4.80 13.19
N ARG A 38 -1.75 -5.23 12.15
CA ARG A 38 -0.98 -4.32 11.30
C ARG A 38 -1.88 -3.48 10.40
N LEU A 39 -2.91 -4.07 9.81
CA LEU A 39 -3.95 -3.36 9.05
C LEU A 39 -4.69 -2.35 9.93
N LYS A 40 -5.05 -2.72 11.16
CA LYS A 40 -5.74 -1.82 12.10
C LYS A 40 -4.96 -0.55 12.40
N ASN A 41 -3.64 -0.66 12.54
CA ASN A 41 -2.76 0.45 12.94
C ASN A 41 -2.13 1.21 11.76
N ALA A 42 -2.26 0.70 10.53
CA ALA A 42 -1.67 1.33 9.36
C ALA A 42 -2.38 2.66 9.00
N LYS A 43 -1.60 3.70 8.72
CA LYS A 43 -2.08 4.98 8.16
C LYS A 43 -2.12 4.99 6.64
N ILE A 44 -1.29 4.18 6.00
CA ILE A 44 -1.26 3.95 4.56
C ILE A 44 -1.25 2.45 4.34
N ILE A 45 -2.13 1.96 3.47
CA ILE A 45 -2.23 0.55 3.08
C ILE A 45 -2.01 0.47 1.57
N LEU A 46 -0.99 -0.30 1.16
CA LEU A 46 -0.68 -0.52 -0.25
C LEU A 46 -1.26 -1.84 -0.72
N LEU A 47 -2.12 -1.83 -1.74
CA LEU A 47 -2.66 -3.04 -2.35
C LEU A 47 -1.87 -3.37 -3.61
N PHE A 48 -0.96 -4.34 -3.52
CA PHE A 48 -0.12 -4.75 -4.64
C PHE A 48 -0.88 -5.66 -5.62
N LEU A 49 -1.67 -5.04 -6.51
CA LEU A 49 -2.60 -5.74 -7.39
C LEU A 49 -1.88 -6.50 -8.51
N SER A 50 -2.28 -7.76 -8.68
CA SER A 50 -1.78 -8.70 -9.69
C SER A 50 -2.82 -9.82 -9.89
N PRO A 51 -2.71 -10.67 -10.92
CA PRO A 51 -3.61 -11.83 -11.06
C PRO A 51 -3.70 -12.69 -9.79
N HIS A 52 -2.56 -12.98 -9.14
CA HIS A 52 -2.51 -13.74 -7.89
C HIS A 52 -3.23 -13.02 -6.73
N PHE A 53 -3.18 -11.69 -6.69
CA PHE A 53 -3.89 -10.92 -5.67
C PHE A 53 -5.41 -11.05 -5.84
N ILE A 54 -5.88 -10.92 -7.08
CA ILE A 54 -7.32 -11.01 -7.42
C ILE A 54 -7.85 -12.43 -7.21
N GLU A 55 -7.05 -13.46 -7.50
CA GLU A 55 -7.40 -14.86 -7.28
C GLU A 55 -7.45 -15.23 -5.79
N SER A 56 -6.63 -14.58 -4.95
CA SER A 56 -6.57 -14.87 -3.51
C SER A 56 -7.83 -14.39 -2.80
N ARG A 57 -8.72 -15.32 -2.44
CA ARG A 57 -9.94 -15.04 -1.68
C ARG A 57 -9.66 -14.28 -0.38
N TYR A 58 -8.59 -14.65 0.33
CA TYR A 58 -8.23 -14.02 1.60
C TYR A 58 -7.82 -12.56 1.42
N CYS A 59 -6.90 -12.28 0.48
CA CYS A 59 -6.45 -10.91 0.19
C CYS A 59 -7.59 -10.04 -0.37
N TYR A 60 -8.44 -10.64 -1.21
CA TYR A 60 -9.51 -9.94 -1.88
C TYR A 60 -10.69 -9.61 -0.95
N GLU A 61 -11.23 -10.61 -0.25
CA GLU A 61 -12.48 -10.50 0.50
C GLU A 61 -12.30 -10.02 1.94
N ILE A 62 -11.21 -10.40 2.61
CA ILE A 62 -11.01 -10.12 4.04
C ILE A 62 -10.16 -8.87 4.19
N GLU A 63 -8.89 -8.95 3.81
CA GLU A 63 -7.94 -7.84 3.99
C GLU A 63 -8.33 -6.63 3.15
N GLY A 64 -8.72 -6.87 1.89
CA GLY A 64 -9.16 -5.81 0.99
C GLY A 64 -10.42 -5.09 1.47
N LYS A 65 -11.37 -5.81 2.06
CA LYS A 65 -12.58 -5.18 2.61
C LYS A 65 -12.27 -4.33 3.83
N GLN A 66 -11.51 -4.84 4.79
CA GLN A 66 -11.09 -4.07 5.97
C GLN A 66 -10.31 -2.81 5.56
N ALA A 67 -9.40 -2.92 4.59
CA ALA A 67 -8.66 -1.78 4.07
C ALA A 67 -9.62 -0.71 3.51
N LEU A 68 -10.59 -1.11 2.68
CA LEU A 68 -11.58 -0.20 2.09
C LEU A 68 -12.49 0.45 3.15
N GLU A 69 -12.90 -0.29 4.17
CA GLU A 69 -13.69 0.25 5.29
C GLU A 69 -12.90 1.33 6.05
N LYS A 70 -11.63 1.08 6.36
CA LYS A 70 -10.77 2.09 6.99
C LYS A 70 -10.58 3.32 6.11
N ASN A 71 -10.47 3.14 4.79
CA ASN A 71 -10.39 4.24 3.85
C ASN A 71 -11.67 5.07 3.82
N ALA A 72 -12.83 4.42 3.81
CA ALA A 72 -14.13 5.09 3.85
C ALA A 72 -14.32 5.89 5.15
N ASN A 73 -13.79 5.40 6.28
CA ASN A 73 -13.84 6.07 7.57
C ASN A 73 -12.76 7.15 7.76
N GLY A 74 -11.86 7.36 6.78
CA GLY A 74 -10.73 8.29 6.91
C GLY A 74 -9.66 7.86 7.92
N GLU A 75 -9.65 6.59 8.33
CA GLU A 75 -8.70 6.07 9.31
C GLU A 75 -7.35 5.70 8.69
N ALA A 76 -7.36 5.35 7.40
CA ALA A 76 -6.18 5.00 6.61
C ALA A 76 -6.37 5.45 5.15
N ILE A 77 -5.27 5.65 4.44
CA ILE A 77 -5.27 5.88 2.99
C ILE A 77 -4.97 4.55 2.30
N VAL A 78 -5.87 4.09 1.43
CA VAL A 78 -5.64 2.88 0.61
C VAL A 78 -5.18 3.27 -0.78
N ILE A 79 -4.05 2.69 -1.21
CA ILE A 79 -3.44 2.97 -2.51
C ILE A 79 -3.29 1.65 -3.28
N PRO A 80 -4.07 1.44 -4.35
CA PRO A 80 -3.80 0.38 -5.31
C PRO A 80 -2.45 0.62 -6.00
N VAL A 81 -1.59 -0.40 -6.02
CA VAL A 81 -0.33 -0.42 -6.75
C VAL A 81 -0.36 -1.55 -7.77
N ILE A 82 -0.49 -1.20 -9.05
CA ILE A 82 -0.69 -2.18 -10.13
C ILE A 82 0.65 -2.80 -10.49
N LEU A 83 0.92 -4.01 -9.99
CA LEU A 83 2.16 -4.72 -10.29
C LEU A 83 2.12 -5.39 -11.66
N ARG A 84 0.99 -6.01 -11.99
CA ARG A 84 0.80 -6.81 -13.21
C ARG A 84 -0.56 -6.54 -13.84
N PRO A 85 -0.70 -6.69 -15.17
CA PRO A 85 -2.00 -6.64 -15.84
C PRO A 85 -3.00 -7.59 -15.16
N CYS A 86 -4.15 -7.06 -14.76
CA CYS A 86 -5.27 -7.80 -14.20
C CYS A 86 -6.55 -6.94 -14.31
N ALA A 87 -7.72 -7.55 -14.20
CA ALA A 87 -9.02 -6.88 -14.28
C ALA A 87 -9.38 -6.08 -13.01
N TRP A 88 -8.40 -5.39 -12.40
CA TRP A 88 -8.57 -4.71 -11.12
C TRP A 88 -9.60 -3.57 -11.17
N THR A 89 -9.81 -2.94 -12.31
CA THR A 89 -10.81 -1.88 -12.48
C THR A 89 -12.24 -2.38 -12.30
N ALA A 90 -12.50 -3.67 -12.53
CA ALA A 90 -13.78 -4.32 -12.26
C ALA A 90 -13.95 -4.74 -10.79
N SER A 91 -12.89 -4.63 -9.97
CA SER A 91 -12.94 -4.92 -8.54
C SER A 91 -13.34 -3.68 -7.71
N PRO A 92 -13.67 -3.84 -6.41
CA PRO A 92 -13.90 -2.72 -5.51
C PRO A 92 -12.76 -1.68 -5.48
N TYR A 93 -11.52 -2.08 -5.80
CA TYR A 93 -10.36 -1.18 -5.83
C TYR A 93 -10.34 -0.24 -7.03
N GLY A 94 -11.14 -0.51 -8.08
CA GLY A 94 -11.26 0.33 -9.28
C GLY A 94 -11.82 1.74 -9.02
N LYS A 95 -12.39 1.97 -7.82
CA LYS A 95 -12.90 3.27 -7.39
C LYS A 95 -11.83 4.18 -6.80
N LEU A 96 -10.62 3.67 -6.57
CA LEU A 96 -9.50 4.41 -5.98
C LEU A 96 -8.50 4.81 -7.06
N GLN A 97 -7.84 5.95 -6.87
CA GLN A 97 -6.70 6.32 -7.71
C GLN A 97 -5.53 5.37 -7.45
N ALA A 98 -5.01 4.77 -8.52
CA ALA A 98 -3.94 3.79 -8.47
C ALA A 98 -2.57 4.39 -8.81
N LEU A 99 -1.53 3.70 -8.37
CA LEU A 99 -0.15 3.87 -8.79
C LEU A 99 0.33 2.65 -9.61
N PRO A 100 1.25 2.81 -10.57
CA PRO A 100 1.67 4.07 -11.21
C PRO A 100 0.47 4.85 -11.80
N THR A 101 0.69 6.13 -12.14
CA THR A 101 -0.33 6.98 -12.77
C THR A 101 -1.01 6.26 -13.93
N ASP A 102 -2.32 6.52 -14.08
CA ASP A 102 -3.21 5.85 -15.05
C ASP A 102 -3.35 4.33 -14.86
N GLY A 103 -2.87 3.80 -13.73
CA GLY A 103 -2.94 2.37 -13.43
C GLY A 103 -2.09 1.49 -14.35
N LYS A 104 -1.08 2.07 -15.03
CA LYS A 104 -0.19 1.32 -15.93
C LYS A 104 0.62 0.29 -15.12
N PRO A 105 0.45 -1.03 -15.36
CA PRO A 105 1.10 -2.05 -14.55
C PRO A 105 2.63 -1.95 -14.58
N ILE A 106 3.30 -2.02 -13.44
CA ILE A 106 4.77 -1.93 -13.34
C ILE A 106 5.46 -2.95 -14.27
N SER A 107 4.91 -4.16 -14.40
CA SER A 107 5.50 -5.21 -15.25
C SER A 107 5.49 -4.92 -16.75
N THR A 108 4.83 -3.86 -17.22
CA THR A 108 4.80 -3.47 -18.65
C THR A 108 5.72 -2.28 -18.95
N TRP A 109 6.42 -1.75 -17.96
CA TRP A 109 7.42 -0.72 -18.16
C TRP A 109 8.71 -1.34 -18.69
N HIS A 110 9.38 -0.61 -19.59
CA HIS A 110 10.71 -0.99 -20.07
C HIS A 110 11.74 -1.00 -18.93
N ASP A 111 11.68 0.04 -18.09
CA ASP A 111 12.48 0.17 -16.88
C ASP A 111 11.59 0.02 -15.65
N ILE A 112 11.71 -1.14 -15.00
CA ILE A 112 10.94 -1.50 -13.80
C ILE A 112 11.43 -0.70 -12.59
N ASP A 113 12.71 -0.35 -12.53
CA ASP A 113 13.28 0.41 -11.41
C ASP A 113 12.77 1.85 -11.47
N LEU A 114 12.77 2.47 -12.64
CA LEU A 114 12.20 3.80 -12.84
C LEU A 114 10.71 3.85 -12.47
N ALA A 115 9.93 2.86 -12.93
CA ALA A 115 8.52 2.77 -12.57
C ALA A 115 8.32 2.58 -11.05
N SER A 116 9.15 1.74 -10.43
CA SER A 116 9.08 1.47 -9.00
C SER A 116 9.50 2.67 -8.15
N LEU A 117 10.48 3.45 -8.62
CA LEU A 117 10.91 4.70 -7.99
C LEU A 117 9.78 5.72 -8.01
N GLY A 118 9.13 5.93 -9.16
CA GLY A 118 8.00 6.87 -9.25
C GLY A 118 6.84 6.52 -8.30
N VAL A 119 6.59 5.21 -8.09
CA VAL A 119 5.62 4.74 -7.08
C VAL A 119 6.09 5.09 -5.66
N ALA A 120 7.34 4.81 -5.33
CA ALA A 120 7.90 5.09 -4.01
C ALA A 120 7.91 6.60 -3.69
N GLU A 121 8.28 7.44 -4.64
CA GLU A 121 8.26 8.91 -4.51
C GLU A 121 6.84 9.44 -4.29
N SER A 122 5.86 8.91 -5.02
CA SER A 122 4.44 9.28 -4.87
C SER A 122 3.92 8.91 -3.48
N ILE A 123 4.26 7.72 -2.98
CA ILE A 123 3.90 7.29 -1.63
C ILE A 123 4.59 8.19 -0.59
N PHE A 124 5.85 8.56 -0.81
CA PHE A 124 6.57 9.42 0.13
C PHE A 124 5.98 10.84 0.21
N LYS A 125 5.45 11.38 -0.89
CA LYS A 125 4.70 12.66 -0.85
C LYS A 125 3.50 12.57 0.09
N ILE A 126 2.73 11.49 0.01
CA ILE A 126 1.58 11.24 0.90
C ILE A 126 2.03 11.11 2.36
N VAL A 127 3.13 10.41 2.63
CA VAL A 127 3.71 10.32 3.98
C VAL A 127 4.06 11.70 4.55
N LYS A 128 4.65 12.59 3.73
CA LYS A 128 4.99 13.96 4.14
C LYS A 128 3.74 14.77 4.48
N GLU A 129 2.70 14.68 3.66
CA GLU A 129 1.43 15.38 3.87
C GLU A 129 0.75 14.94 5.18
N LEU A 130 0.72 13.63 5.45
CA LEU A 130 0.19 13.10 6.71
C LEU A 130 0.94 13.65 7.93
N LYS A 131 2.29 13.66 7.88
CA LYS A 131 3.09 14.23 8.97
C LYS A 131 2.76 15.69 9.21
N ILE A 132 2.65 16.50 8.14
CA ILE A 132 2.31 17.92 8.24
C ILE A 132 0.94 18.11 8.90
N ASN A 133 -0.05 17.30 8.52
CA ASN A 133 -1.40 17.35 9.09
C ASN A 133 -1.42 16.95 10.58
N ASP A 134 -0.68 15.91 10.96
CA ASP A 134 -0.53 15.51 12.37
C ASP A 134 0.12 16.62 13.20
N PHE A 135 1.13 17.31 12.67
CA PHE A 135 1.77 18.45 13.34
C PHE A 135 0.82 19.63 13.51
N LYS A 136 -0.01 19.95 12.50
CA LYS A 136 -1.01 21.02 12.59
C LYS A 136 -2.08 20.69 13.64
N ASN A 137 -2.61 19.48 13.61
CA ASN A 137 -3.65 19.04 14.55
C ASN A 137 -3.18 19.08 16.02
N LYS A 138 -1.89 18.81 16.28
CA LYS A 138 -1.31 18.91 17.64
C LYS A 138 -1.09 20.35 18.13
N LYS A 139 -1.07 21.35 17.24
CA LYS A 139 -0.91 22.78 17.62
C LYS A 139 -2.23 23.53 17.79
N SER A 140 -3.36 22.91 17.41
CA SER A 140 -4.70 23.50 17.51
C SER A 140 -5.42 23.17 18.83
N PHE A 141 -4.70 22.62 19.82
CA PHE A 141 -5.15 22.39 21.19
C PHE A 141 -4.21 23.08 22.19
#